data_AF-A0A1C6JHJ2-F1
#
_entry.id   AF-A0A1C6JHJ2-F1
#
_cell.length_a   1.000
_cell.length_b   1.000
_cell.length_c   1.000
_cell.angle_alpha   90.00
_cell.angle_beta   90.00
_cell.angle_gamma   90.00
#
_symmetry.space_group_name_H-M   'P 1'
#
loop_
_entity.id
_entity.type
_entity.pdbx_description
1 polymer ?
#
loop_
_entity_poly.entity_id
_entity_poly.type
_entity_poly.pdbx_seq_one_letter_code
_entity_poly.pdbx_strand_id
1 'polypeptide(L)'
;MSFKIMYYFTIACPTVERTLEMIDRYVEHGVDSVQIDMPSRDPYGETDFVKAMMSQGLHVGYDTYMDAIREVRRKHPDIEISIVVYEDVIDSIGREAFADFLAEIKSSNNIICDLPEYHDILDQRGISYITMITYNDPEYDIEENLRYGEDHIAVMRTKRKTDALNRRYDTWKKRVKLAKDMGLKCKIFAIAEINNAKDLAERKNAGMDGALIGNVLMQLWDDEDALWKKLDEFQAFVE
;
A
#
# COMPACT_ATOMS: atom_id res chain seq x y z
N MET A 1 -0.01 16.81 -11.38
CA MET A 1 -0.45 16.13 -10.15
C MET A 1 0.71 16.17 -9.18
N SER A 2 0.45 16.45 -7.91
CA SER A 2 1.48 16.35 -6.88
C SER A 2 1.84 14.90 -6.63
N PHE A 3 3.12 14.64 -6.37
CA PHE A 3 3.60 13.30 -6.05
C PHE A 3 3.16 12.92 -4.63
N LYS A 4 2.52 11.76 -4.45
CA LYS A 4 2.01 11.30 -3.14
C LYS A 4 2.78 10.10 -2.60
N ILE A 5 2.82 9.96 -1.27
CA ILE A 5 3.38 8.78 -0.60
C ILE A 5 2.33 8.21 0.35
N MET A 6 2.05 6.91 0.23
CA MET A 6 1.26 6.17 1.23
C MET A 6 2.23 5.37 2.10
N TYR A 7 2.22 5.63 3.40
CA TYR A 7 3.14 4.97 4.33
C TYR A 7 2.54 3.67 4.85
N TYR A 8 3.24 2.56 4.63
CA TYR A 8 2.75 1.23 4.98
C TYR A 8 3.16 0.83 6.40
N PHE A 9 2.18 0.28 7.13
CA PHE A 9 2.28 -0.20 8.51
C PHE A 9 1.73 -1.62 8.59
N THR A 10 2.44 -2.47 9.33
CA THR A 10 1.87 -3.73 9.81
C THR A 10 1.19 -3.50 11.15
N ILE A 11 -0.13 -3.74 11.27
CA ILE A 11 -0.88 -3.38 12.50
C ILE A 11 -0.32 -4.06 13.75
N ALA A 12 0.29 -5.23 13.59
CA ALA A 12 0.95 -6.00 14.65
C ALA A 12 2.48 -5.91 14.59
N CYS A 13 3.06 -4.72 14.41
CA CYS A 13 4.50 -4.53 14.34
C CYS A 13 5.07 -3.80 15.57
N PRO A 14 5.69 -4.48 16.54
CA PRO A 14 5.41 -5.86 16.90
C PRO A 14 4.06 -6.02 17.64
N THR A 15 3.44 -4.92 18.10
CA THR A 15 2.14 -4.93 18.78
C THR A 15 1.22 -3.85 18.24
N VAL A 16 -0.08 -4.00 18.47
CA VAL A 16 -1.10 -3.01 18.10
C VAL A 16 -0.79 -1.65 18.72
N GLU A 17 -0.44 -1.64 20.02
CA GLU A 17 -0.17 -0.41 20.77
C GLU A 17 1.03 0.34 20.18
N ARG A 18 2.11 -0.38 19.84
CA ARG A 18 3.29 0.25 19.23
C ARG A 18 2.96 0.79 17.85
N THR A 19 2.19 0.07 17.04
CA THR A 19 1.76 0.57 15.72
C THR A 19 0.91 1.83 15.84
N LEU A 20 -0.05 1.88 16.77
CA LEU A 20 -0.88 3.07 17.00
C LEU A 20 -0.05 4.26 17.46
N GLU A 21 0.91 4.06 18.38
CA GLU A 21 1.84 5.11 18.80
C GLU A 21 2.65 5.64 17.61
N MET A 22 3.16 4.75 16.76
CA MET A 22 3.96 5.16 15.62
C MET A 22 3.12 5.86 14.54
N ILE A 23 1.88 5.44 14.30
CA ILE A 23 0.98 6.18 13.41
C ILE A 23 0.75 7.60 13.96
N ASP A 24 0.47 7.76 15.25
CA ASP A 24 0.30 9.08 15.88
C ASP A 24 1.54 9.96 15.63
N ARG A 25 2.75 9.42 15.85
CA ARG A 25 4.02 10.13 15.60
C ARG A 25 4.23 10.48 14.13
N TYR A 26 3.93 9.58 13.19
CA TYR A 26 4.06 9.87 11.76
C TYR A 26 3.12 11.02 11.34
N VAL A 27 1.90 11.05 11.87
CA VAL A 27 0.94 12.13 11.61
C VAL A 27 1.44 13.47 12.18
N GLU A 28 2.02 13.46 13.38
CA GLU A 28 2.68 14.66 13.95
C GLU A 28 3.83 15.17 13.07
N HIS A 29 4.49 14.27 12.33
CA HIS A 29 5.53 14.58 11.34
C HIS A 29 4.97 14.90 9.93
N GLY A 30 3.67 15.12 9.79
CA GLY A 30 3.04 15.59 8.56
C GLY A 30 2.65 14.50 7.56
N VAL A 31 2.64 13.22 7.97
CA VAL A 31 2.10 12.14 7.15
C VAL A 31 0.58 12.26 7.10
N ASP A 32 0.03 12.32 5.88
CA ASP A 32 -1.39 12.47 5.61
C ASP A 32 -2.04 11.21 5.00
N SER A 33 -1.25 10.18 4.71
CA SER A 33 -1.72 8.94 4.09
C SER A 33 -1.01 7.70 4.62
N VAL A 34 -1.80 6.75 5.11
CA VAL A 34 -1.32 5.48 5.68
C VAL A 34 -1.99 4.30 5.01
N GLN A 35 -1.23 3.22 4.84
CA GLN A 35 -1.72 1.91 4.45
C GLN A 35 -1.47 0.94 5.59
N ILE A 36 -2.50 0.28 6.10
CA ILE A 36 -2.42 -0.58 7.27
C ILE A 36 -2.81 -2.00 6.85
N ASP A 37 -1.93 -2.96 7.13
CA ASP A 37 -2.23 -4.37 6.91
C ASP A 37 -2.99 -5.03 8.07
N MET A 38 -3.46 -6.25 7.83
CA MET A 38 -3.79 -7.19 8.90
C MET A 38 -3.03 -8.50 8.71
N PRO A 39 -2.65 -9.19 9.80
CA PRO A 39 -1.91 -10.45 9.72
C PRO A 39 -2.64 -11.53 8.93
N SER A 40 -1.97 -12.09 7.92
CA SER A 40 -2.45 -13.22 7.12
C SER A 40 -1.69 -14.50 7.46
N ARG A 41 -2.32 -15.65 7.26
CA ARG A 41 -1.67 -16.98 7.38
C ARG A 41 -0.81 -17.32 6.18
N ASP A 42 -1.04 -16.69 5.02
CA ASP A 42 -0.25 -16.88 3.80
C ASP A 42 0.10 -15.55 3.10
N PRO A 43 0.92 -14.69 3.72
CA PRO A 43 1.32 -13.40 3.17
C PRO A 43 2.40 -13.54 2.09
N TYR A 44 2.06 -14.18 0.96
CA TYR A 44 2.99 -14.53 -0.11
C TYR A 44 3.67 -13.33 -0.80
N GLY A 45 3.05 -12.15 -0.73
CA GLY A 45 3.54 -10.91 -1.31
C GLY A 45 4.56 -10.16 -0.44
N GLU A 46 4.74 -10.59 0.81
CA GLU A 46 5.48 -9.84 1.83
C GLU A 46 6.96 -10.23 1.96
N THR A 47 7.73 -9.30 2.54
CA THR A 47 9.12 -9.53 2.93
C THR A 47 9.21 -10.40 4.19
N ASP A 48 10.35 -11.06 4.42
CA ASP A 48 10.56 -11.91 5.60
C ASP A 48 10.33 -11.16 6.93
N PHE A 49 10.66 -9.87 6.98
CA PHE A 49 10.39 -9.01 8.13
C PHE A 49 8.89 -8.91 8.42
N VAL A 50 8.09 -8.54 7.42
CA VAL A 50 6.62 -8.41 7.54
C VAL A 50 5.99 -9.77 7.83
N LYS A 51 6.44 -10.84 7.17
CA LYS A 51 5.99 -12.21 7.45
C LYS A 51 6.19 -12.61 8.92
N ALA A 52 7.33 -12.22 9.50
CA ALA A 52 7.60 -12.47 10.91
C ALA A 52 6.66 -11.68 11.82
N MET A 53 6.40 -10.40 11.52
CA MET A 53 5.45 -9.57 12.29
C MET A 53 4.01 -10.10 12.19
N MET A 54 3.54 -10.41 10.97
CA MET A 54 2.22 -11.01 10.76
C MET A 54 2.08 -12.34 11.50
N SER A 55 3.08 -13.23 11.41
CA SER A 55 3.07 -14.51 12.13
C SER A 55 2.93 -14.32 13.65
N GLN A 56 3.61 -13.32 14.20
CA GLN A 56 3.44 -12.95 15.61
C GLN A 56 2.05 -12.40 15.89
N GLY A 57 1.41 -11.68 14.99
CA GLY A 57 0.05 -11.14 15.15
C GLY A 57 -1.09 -12.16 14.99
N LEU A 58 -0.87 -13.34 14.41
CA LEU A 58 -1.95 -14.29 14.10
C LEU A 58 -2.75 -14.80 15.32
N HIS A 59 -2.24 -14.64 16.54
CA HIS A 59 -2.93 -15.05 17.77
C HIS A 59 -3.96 -14.04 18.28
N VAL A 60 -3.98 -12.82 17.71
CA VAL A 60 -4.94 -11.77 18.05
C VAL A 60 -6.14 -11.85 17.10
N GLY A 61 -7.36 -11.64 17.62
CA GLY A 61 -8.57 -11.65 16.81
C GLY A 61 -8.73 -10.40 15.95
N TYR A 62 -9.26 -10.54 14.73
CA TYR A 62 -9.42 -9.45 13.77
C TYR A 62 -10.28 -8.28 14.26
N ASP A 63 -11.25 -8.53 15.15
CA ASP A 63 -12.01 -7.45 15.81
C ASP A 63 -11.09 -6.46 16.54
N THR A 64 -10.01 -6.95 17.16
CA THR A 64 -9.03 -6.10 17.85
C THR A 64 -8.28 -5.21 16.85
N TYR A 65 -7.93 -5.74 15.68
CA TYR A 65 -7.27 -4.97 14.62
C TYR A 65 -8.21 -3.94 14.00
N MET A 66 -9.46 -4.32 13.77
CA MET A 66 -10.49 -3.40 13.27
C MET A 66 -10.75 -2.27 14.27
N ASP A 67 -10.83 -2.57 15.57
CA ASP A 67 -11.00 -1.56 16.61
C ASP A 67 -9.78 -0.62 16.71
N ALA A 68 -8.57 -1.15 16.55
CA ALA A 68 -7.37 -0.33 16.48
C ALA A 68 -7.40 0.66 15.29
N ILE A 69 -7.84 0.20 14.12
CA ILE A 69 -7.95 1.06 12.93
C ILE A 69 -9.09 2.08 13.09
N ARG A 70 -10.20 1.71 13.72
CA ARG A 70 -11.25 2.69 14.11
C ARG A 70 -10.68 3.77 15.01
N GLU A 71 -9.81 3.40 15.95
CA GLU A 71 -9.13 4.35 16.82
C GLU A 71 -8.20 5.30 16.04
N VAL A 72 -7.47 4.80 15.03
CA VAL A 72 -6.69 5.65 14.10
C VAL A 72 -7.61 6.68 13.43
N ARG A 73 -8.71 6.24 12.83
CA ARG A 73 -9.67 7.15 12.18
C ARG A 73 -10.27 8.16 13.17
N ARG A 74 -10.56 7.74 14.40
CA ARG A 74 -11.12 8.60 15.44
C ARG A 74 -10.13 9.69 15.87
N LYS A 75 -8.85 9.36 16.02
CA LYS A 75 -7.79 10.32 16.38
C LYS A 75 -7.42 11.24 15.22
N HIS A 76 -7.38 10.71 14.00
CA HIS A 76 -6.92 11.39 12.79
C HIS A 76 -8.04 11.43 11.73
N PRO A 77 -9.04 12.31 11.88
CA PRO A 77 -10.24 12.28 11.04
C PRO A 77 -9.95 12.55 9.55
N ASP A 78 -8.89 13.31 9.25
CA ASP A 78 -8.56 13.77 7.90
C ASP A 78 -7.52 12.89 7.18
N ILE A 79 -6.91 11.91 7.86
CA ILE A 79 -5.88 11.07 7.26
C ILE A 79 -6.47 10.14 6.20
N GLU A 80 -5.77 9.94 5.08
CA GLU A 80 -6.13 8.92 4.11
C GLU A 80 -5.75 7.54 4.68
N ILE A 81 -6.72 6.62 4.76
CA ILE A 81 -6.50 5.26 5.28
C ILE A 81 -6.77 4.26 4.17
N SER A 82 -5.75 3.47 3.82
CA SER A 82 -5.83 2.32 2.94
C SER A 82 -5.67 1.05 3.75
N ILE A 83 -6.47 0.02 3.45
CA ILE A 83 -6.33 -1.31 4.06
C ILE A 83 -5.71 -2.27 3.05
N VAL A 84 -4.78 -3.11 3.52
CA VAL A 84 -4.22 -4.21 2.73
C VAL A 84 -4.41 -5.55 3.42
N VAL A 85 -5.08 -6.48 2.74
CA VAL A 85 -5.42 -7.78 3.30
C VAL A 85 -5.34 -8.89 2.24
N TYR A 86 -5.01 -10.08 2.70
CA TYR A 86 -5.09 -11.32 1.92
C TYR A 86 -6.49 -11.95 2.08
N GLU A 87 -6.83 -12.86 1.17
CA GLU A 87 -8.14 -13.53 1.13
C GLU A 87 -8.53 -14.16 2.48
N ASP A 88 -7.59 -14.84 3.14
CA ASP A 88 -7.84 -15.56 4.38
C ASP A 88 -8.24 -14.66 5.56
N VAL A 89 -7.84 -13.38 5.53
CA VAL A 89 -8.27 -12.36 6.48
C VAL A 89 -9.74 -12.01 6.25
N ILE A 90 -10.11 -11.77 4.99
CA ILE A 90 -11.48 -11.41 4.62
C ILE A 90 -12.44 -12.57 4.92
N ASP A 91 -12.03 -13.80 4.64
CA ASP A 91 -12.80 -15.00 4.98
C ASP A 91 -13.02 -15.14 6.48
N SER A 92 -12.03 -14.76 7.29
CA SER A 92 -12.10 -14.84 8.74
C SER A 92 -13.03 -13.76 9.33
N ILE A 93 -13.08 -12.58 8.72
CA ILE A 93 -13.96 -11.47 9.14
C ILE A 93 -15.39 -11.65 8.57
N GLY A 94 -15.49 -12.20 7.37
CA GLY A 94 -16.71 -12.23 6.56
C GLY A 94 -16.77 -11.04 5.60
N ARG A 95 -17.11 -11.32 4.33
CA ARG A 95 -17.04 -10.35 3.22
C ARG A 95 -17.86 -9.08 3.46
N GLU A 96 -19.12 -9.23 3.89
CA GLU A 96 -20.02 -8.11 4.15
C GLU A 96 -19.54 -7.28 5.35
N ALA A 97 -19.12 -7.93 6.44
CA ALA A 97 -18.62 -7.27 7.63
C ALA A 97 -17.33 -6.50 7.35
N PHE A 98 -16.44 -7.07 6.53
CA PHE A 98 -15.22 -6.40 6.09
C PHE A 98 -15.54 -5.17 5.23
N ALA A 99 -16.47 -5.28 4.28
CA ALA A 99 -16.84 -4.16 3.43
C ALA A 99 -17.56 -3.04 4.22
N ASP A 100 -18.42 -3.40 5.19
CA ASP A 100 -19.05 -2.45 6.10
C ASP A 100 -18.01 -1.73 6.97
N PHE A 101 -16.99 -2.44 7.44
CA PHE A 101 -15.86 -1.87 8.17
C PHE A 101 -15.07 -0.85 7.32
N LEU A 102 -14.73 -1.19 6.08
CA LEU A 102 -14.04 -0.26 5.17
C LEU A 102 -14.86 1.03 4.94
N ALA A 103 -16.18 0.89 4.76
CA ALA A 103 -17.08 2.04 4.65
C ALA A 103 -17.15 2.87 5.95
N GLU A 104 -17.21 2.22 7.10
CA GLU A 104 -17.22 2.85 8.43
C GLU A 104 -16.00 3.74 8.65
N ILE A 105 -14.80 3.20 8.38
CA ILE A 105 -13.54 3.94 8.53
C ILE A 105 -13.25 4.88 7.36
N LYS A 106 -14.15 4.95 6.37
CA LYS A 106 -13.98 5.73 5.12
C LYS A 106 -12.63 5.44 4.47
N SER A 107 -12.28 4.17 4.33
CA SER A 107 -11.02 3.80 3.69
C SER A 107 -11.07 4.07 2.19
N SER A 108 -9.90 4.29 1.60
CA SER A 108 -9.73 4.50 0.18
C SER A 108 -8.46 3.81 -0.30
N ASN A 109 -8.41 3.47 -1.58
CA ASN A 109 -7.23 2.94 -2.25
C ASN A 109 -6.73 1.66 -1.56
N ASN A 110 -7.67 0.77 -1.20
CA ASN A 110 -7.38 -0.47 -0.49
C ASN A 110 -6.68 -1.49 -1.42
N ILE A 111 -5.72 -2.27 -0.92
CA ILE A 111 -5.16 -3.42 -1.65
C ILE A 111 -5.86 -4.67 -1.13
N ILE A 112 -6.89 -5.10 -1.83
CA ILE A 112 -7.66 -6.30 -1.51
C ILE A 112 -7.18 -7.41 -2.45
N CYS A 113 -7.10 -8.64 -1.97
CA CYS A 113 -6.70 -9.79 -2.78
C CYS A 113 -7.38 -9.78 -4.16
N ASP A 114 -6.63 -10.10 -5.22
CA ASP A 114 -7.02 -9.95 -6.62
C ASP A 114 -8.05 -11.02 -7.04
N LEU A 115 -9.24 -10.93 -6.47
CA LEU A 115 -10.38 -11.81 -6.68
C LEU A 115 -11.59 -10.95 -7.09
N PRO A 116 -12.10 -11.10 -8.33
CA PRO A 116 -13.15 -10.25 -8.88
C PRO A 116 -14.40 -10.11 -7.99
N GLU A 117 -14.76 -11.16 -7.27
CA GLU A 117 -15.92 -11.16 -6.39
C GLU A 117 -15.80 -10.16 -5.23
N TYR A 118 -14.59 -9.83 -4.78
CA TYR A 118 -14.39 -8.78 -3.77
C TYR A 118 -14.61 -7.40 -4.37
N HIS A 119 -14.14 -7.15 -5.60
CA HIS A 119 -14.32 -5.87 -6.27
C HIS A 119 -15.81 -5.51 -6.44
N ASP A 120 -16.66 -6.47 -6.81
CA ASP A 120 -18.11 -6.23 -6.94
C ASP A 120 -18.77 -5.73 -5.64
N ILE A 121 -18.38 -6.28 -4.48
CA ILE A 121 -18.91 -5.87 -3.17
C ILE A 121 -18.42 -4.48 -2.79
N LEU A 122 -17.16 -4.16 -3.10
CA LEU A 122 -16.56 -2.85 -2.84
C LEU A 122 -17.17 -1.77 -3.72
N ASP A 123 -17.37 -2.07 -5.01
CA ASP A 123 -17.98 -1.17 -5.99
C ASP A 123 -19.41 -0.78 -5.58
N GLN A 124 -20.22 -1.74 -5.08
CA GLN A 124 -21.57 -1.48 -4.57
C GLN A 124 -21.59 -0.52 -3.37
N ARG A 125 -20.49 -0.43 -2.62
CA ARG A 125 -20.33 0.46 -1.46
C ARG A 125 -19.52 1.72 -1.78
N GLY A 126 -19.09 1.89 -3.03
CA GLY A 126 -18.23 3.01 -3.43
C GLY A 126 -16.85 3.00 -2.77
N ILE A 127 -16.35 1.84 -2.36
CA ILE A 127 -15.05 1.69 -1.72
C ILE A 127 -13.99 1.51 -2.82
N SER A 128 -13.01 2.41 -2.89
CA SER A 128 -11.95 2.31 -3.90
C SER A 128 -10.88 1.29 -3.51
N TYR A 129 -10.32 0.66 -4.53
CA TYR A 129 -9.22 -0.30 -4.42
C TYR A 129 -8.10 0.04 -5.40
N ILE A 130 -6.90 -0.45 -5.09
CA ILE A 130 -5.71 -0.36 -5.93
C ILE A 130 -5.58 -1.63 -6.76
N THR A 131 -5.27 -1.47 -8.03
CA THR A 131 -4.97 -2.57 -8.96
C THR A 131 -3.47 -2.70 -9.19
N MET A 132 -3.00 -3.88 -9.58
CA MET A 132 -1.57 -4.16 -9.78
C MET A 132 -1.23 -4.21 -11.28
N ILE A 133 -0.05 -3.67 -11.62
CA ILE A 133 0.64 -3.93 -12.89
C ILE A 133 1.94 -4.66 -12.56
N THR A 134 1.96 -5.96 -12.86
CA THR A 134 3.08 -6.85 -12.59
C THR A 134 4.26 -6.57 -13.52
N TYR A 135 5.43 -7.11 -13.16
CA TYR A 135 6.64 -6.93 -13.95
C TYR A 135 6.70 -7.86 -15.17
N ASN A 136 6.14 -9.07 -15.05
CA ASN A 136 6.31 -10.12 -16.06
C ASN A 136 5.28 -10.06 -17.18
N ASP A 137 4.04 -9.63 -16.88
CA ASP A 137 2.97 -9.48 -17.88
C ASP A 137 2.31 -8.08 -17.84
N PRO A 138 3.11 -7.01 -18.01
CA PRO A 138 2.59 -5.65 -17.84
C PRO A 138 1.57 -5.27 -18.91
N GLU A 139 1.66 -5.84 -20.13
CA GLU A 139 0.73 -5.53 -21.21
C GLU A 139 -0.70 -5.99 -20.86
N TYR A 140 -0.85 -7.24 -20.39
CA TYR A 140 -2.15 -7.76 -19.94
C TYR A 140 -2.72 -6.93 -18.78
N ASP A 141 -1.90 -6.66 -17.76
CA ASP A 141 -2.35 -5.88 -16.60
C ASP A 141 -2.73 -4.44 -17.00
N ILE A 142 -2.00 -3.82 -17.93
CA ILE A 142 -2.34 -2.48 -18.44
C ILE A 142 -3.69 -2.52 -19.17
N GLU A 143 -3.94 -3.52 -20.01
CA GLU A 143 -5.22 -3.69 -20.71
C GLU A 143 -6.39 -3.79 -19.73
N GLU A 144 -6.27 -4.60 -18.68
CA GLU A 144 -7.28 -4.72 -17.62
C GLU A 144 -7.54 -3.39 -16.91
N ASN A 145 -6.51 -2.55 -16.80
CA ASN A 145 -6.60 -1.24 -16.15
C ASN A 145 -7.11 -0.11 -17.05
N LEU A 146 -7.30 -0.30 -18.35
CA LEU A 146 -7.81 0.73 -19.26
C LEU A 146 -9.25 1.16 -18.97
N ARG A 147 -10.00 0.33 -18.22
CA ARG A 147 -11.38 0.63 -17.80
C ARG A 147 -11.48 1.73 -16.75
N TYR A 148 -10.39 2.03 -16.04
CA TYR A 148 -10.39 2.97 -14.92
C TYR A 148 -9.96 4.40 -15.34
N GLY A 149 -10.44 5.39 -14.57
CA GLY A 149 -10.20 6.81 -14.80
C GLY A 149 -8.97 7.37 -14.09
N GLU A 150 -8.79 8.69 -14.18
CA GLU A 150 -7.63 9.43 -13.61
C GLU A 150 -7.59 9.42 -12.07
N ASP A 151 -8.71 9.13 -11.41
CA ASP A 151 -8.77 9.03 -9.95
C ASP A 151 -8.33 7.67 -9.41
N HIS A 152 -8.28 6.65 -10.26
CA HIS A 152 -7.89 5.30 -9.88
C HIS A 152 -6.37 5.16 -9.76
N ILE A 153 -5.92 4.33 -8.82
CA ILE A 153 -4.49 4.05 -8.60
C ILE A 153 -4.18 2.63 -9.08
N ALA A 154 -3.24 2.53 -10.01
CA ALA A 154 -2.57 1.29 -10.36
C ALA A 154 -1.14 1.29 -9.81
N VAL A 155 -0.73 0.24 -9.12
CA VAL A 155 0.64 0.10 -8.60
C VAL A 155 1.52 -0.70 -9.54
N MET A 156 2.73 -0.20 -9.81
CA MET A 156 3.79 -0.94 -10.49
C MET A 156 4.81 -1.43 -9.48
N ARG A 157 4.95 -2.75 -9.38
CA ARG A 157 5.90 -3.37 -8.44
C ARG A 157 7.35 -3.32 -8.94
N THR A 158 8.32 -3.16 -8.05
CA THR A 158 9.73 -3.44 -8.35
C THR A 158 9.91 -4.90 -8.77
N LYS A 159 10.77 -5.13 -9.78
CA LYS A 159 11.15 -6.47 -10.23
C LYS A 159 11.64 -7.32 -9.05
N ARG A 160 11.12 -8.54 -8.88
CA ARG A 160 11.64 -9.49 -7.88
C ARG A 160 12.94 -10.13 -8.38
N LYS A 161 13.78 -10.59 -7.45
CA LYS A 161 15.01 -11.35 -7.80
C LYS A 161 14.72 -12.61 -8.61
N THR A 162 13.55 -13.21 -8.39
CA THR A 162 13.07 -14.41 -9.08
C THR A 162 12.49 -14.14 -10.46
N ASP A 163 12.18 -12.88 -10.79
CA ASP A 163 11.56 -12.54 -12.07
C ASP A 163 12.56 -12.63 -13.22
N ALA A 164 12.11 -13.18 -14.34
CA ALA A 164 12.87 -13.16 -15.59
C ALA A 164 13.11 -11.70 -16.03
N LEU A 165 14.26 -11.41 -16.62
CA LEU A 165 14.53 -10.07 -17.13
C LEU A 165 13.66 -9.79 -18.37
N ASN A 166 12.66 -8.92 -18.22
CA ASN A 166 11.95 -8.34 -19.34
C ASN A 166 12.75 -7.16 -19.95
N ARG A 167 13.56 -7.43 -20.98
CA ARG A 167 14.43 -6.41 -21.63
C ARG A 167 13.65 -5.29 -22.33
N ARG A 168 12.36 -5.52 -22.64
CA ARG A 168 11.50 -4.50 -23.26
C ARG A 168 11.16 -3.38 -22.26
N TYR A 169 11.02 -3.72 -20.98
CA TYR A 169 10.57 -2.81 -19.92
C TYR A 169 11.45 -2.89 -18.66
N ASP A 170 12.77 -2.93 -18.86
CA ASP A 170 13.81 -3.09 -17.83
C ASP A 170 14.09 -1.83 -16.98
N THR A 171 13.48 -0.70 -17.32
CA THR A 171 13.60 0.57 -16.58
C THR A 171 12.23 1.15 -16.28
N TRP A 172 12.11 1.89 -15.19
CA TRP A 172 10.86 2.57 -14.83
C TRP A 172 10.34 3.47 -15.94
N LYS A 173 11.22 4.23 -16.61
CA LYS A 173 10.84 5.10 -17.72
C LYS A 173 10.21 4.33 -18.88
N LYS A 174 10.73 3.15 -19.23
CA LYS A 174 10.13 2.30 -20.27
C LYS A 174 8.77 1.73 -19.83
N ARG A 175 8.65 1.32 -18.57
CA ARG A 175 7.40 0.79 -18.00
C ARG A 175 6.27 1.82 -17.96
N VAL A 176 6.55 3.02 -17.46
CA VAL A 176 5.59 4.13 -17.45
C VAL A 176 5.26 4.57 -18.88
N LYS A 177 6.26 4.59 -19.78
CA LYS A 177 6.01 4.88 -21.20
C LYS A 177 5.07 3.86 -21.84
N LEU A 178 5.27 2.56 -21.60
CA LEU A 178 4.38 1.51 -22.10
C LEU A 178 2.93 1.77 -21.68
N ALA A 179 2.70 1.97 -20.37
CA ALA A 179 1.38 2.26 -19.84
C ALA A 179 0.71 3.48 -20.53
N LYS A 180 1.47 4.57 -20.69
CA LYS A 180 0.98 5.78 -21.36
C LYS A 180 0.71 5.55 -22.86
N ASP A 181 1.59 4.83 -23.55
CA ASP A 181 1.43 4.53 -24.98
C ASP A 181 0.21 3.62 -25.25
N MET A 182 -0.14 2.75 -24.31
CA MET A 182 -1.35 1.91 -24.35
C MET A 182 -2.63 2.66 -23.94
N GLY A 183 -2.52 3.91 -23.48
CA GLY A 183 -3.66 4.76 -23.15
C GLY A 183 -4.13 4.66 -21.69
N LEU A 184 -3.29 4.14 -20.77
CA LEU A 184 -3.61 4.10 -19.35
C LEU A 184 -3.82 5.52 -18.80
N LYS A 185 -4.96 5.74 -18.13
CA LYS A 185 -5.33 7.02 -17.51
C LYS A 185 -5.12 7.08 -16.00
N CYS A 186 -5.04 5.91 -15.34
CA CYS A 186 -4.85 5.79 -13.91
C CYS A 186 -3.59 6.53 -13.43
N LYS A 187 -3.61 6.96 -12.17
CA LYS A 187 -2.38 7.31 -11.45
C LYS A 187 -1.53 6.06 -11.28
N ILE A 188 -0.22 6.20 -11.48
CA ILE A 188 0.73 5.09 -11.36
C ILE A 188 1.57 5.28 -10.11
N PHE A 189 1.43 4.36 -9.16
CA PHE A 189 2.20 4.37 -7.91
C PHE A 189 3.29 3.29 -7.95
N ALA A 190 4.46 3.59 -7.40
CA ALA A 190 5.51 2.60 -7.21
C ALA A 190 5.29 1.80 -5.93
N ILE A 191 5.56 0.49 -5.95
CA ILE A 191 5.54 -0.34 -4.74
C ILE A 191 6.75 -1.28 -4.68
N ALA A 192 7.17 -1.60 -3.45
CA ALA A 192 8.28 -2.48 -3.07
C ALA A 192 9.68 -1.93 -3.39
N GLU A 193 10.65 -2.22 -2.52
CA GLU A 193 12.09 -1.93 -2.71
C GLU A 193 12.40 -0.45 -2.96
N ILE A 194 11.76 0.45 -2.20
CA ILE A 194 12.08 1.88 -2.14
C ILE A 194 12.80 2.11 -0.80
N ASN A 195 14.13 2.15 -0.82
CA ASN A 195 14.95 2.11 0.39
C ASN A 195 15.51 3.48 0.80
N ASN A 196 15.50 4.44 -0.13
CA ASN A 196 16.10 5.77 0.05
C ASN A 196 15.55 6.79 -0.97
N ALA A 197 15.90 8.06 -0.79
CA ALA A 197 15.51 9.16 -1.67
C ALA A 197 15.93 8.98 -3.14
N LYS A 198 17.05 8.31 -3.43
CA LYS A 198 17.49 8.04 -4.81
C LYS A 198 16.55 7.06 -5.51
N ASP A 199 16.13 6.01 -4.80
CA ASP A 199 15.14 5.06 -5.34
C ASP A 199 13.85 5.80 -5.67
N LEU A 200 13.34 6.61 -4.73
CA LEU A 200 12.11 7.38 -4.92
C LEU A 200 12.22 8.39 -6.09
N ALA A 201 13.34 9.10 -6.18
CA ALA A 201 13.63 10.02 -7.28
C ALA A 201 13.60 9.33 -8.64
N GLU A 202 14.10 8.09 -8.74
CA GLU A 202 14.05 7.32 -9.97
C GLU A 202 12.61 7.07 -10.44
N ARG A 203 11.70 6.77 -9.51
CA ARG A 203 10.27 6.51 -9.80
C ARG A 203 9.55 7.79 -10.17
N LYS A 204 9.73 8.86 -9.40
CA LYS A 204 9.18 10.20 -9.71
C LYS A 204 9.64 10.69 -11.08
N ASN A 205 10.95 10.61 -11.37
CA ASN A 205 11.51 11.02 -12.67
C ASN A 205 11.07 10.15 -13.86
N ALA A 206 10.62 8.91 -13.61
CA ALA A 206 9.99 8.09 -14.63
C ALA A 206 8.56 8.54 -15.00
N GLY A 207 7.97 9.44 -14.20
CA GLY A 207 6.63 9.98 -14.40
C GLY A 207 5.53 9.22 -13.68
N MET A 208 5.86 8.62 -12.53
CA MET A 208 4.91 8.05 -11.57
C MET A 208 4.31 9.15 -10.68
N ASP A 209 3.09 8.92 -10.23
CA ASP A 209 2.29 9.86 -9.44
C ASP A 209 2.46 9.67 -7.93
N GLY A 210 3.02 8.54 -7.50
CA GLY A 210 3.29 8.32 -6.09
C GLY A 210 4.06 7.04 -5.77
N ALA A 211 4.17 6.74 -4.49
CA ALA A 211 4.87 5.58 -3.97
C ALA A 211 4.21 5.02 -2.70
N LEU A 212 4.39 3.71 -2.48
CA LEU A 212 4.05 3.03 -1.24
C LEU A 212 5.36 2.64 -0.54
N ILE A 213 5.58 3.12 0.68
CA ILE A 213 6.84 2.97 1.42
C ILE A 213 6.53 2.55 2.85
N GLY A 214 7.13 1.45 3.34
CA GLY A 214 6.87 0.97 4.71
C GLY A 214 8.08 0.36 5.38
N ASN A 215 8.49 -0.84 4.94
CA ASN A 215 9.44 -1.70 5.67
C ASN A 215 10.75 -1.00 6.08
N VAL A 216 11.29 -0.14 5.22
CA VAL A 216 12.53 0.58 5.50
C VAL A 216 12.42 1.56 6.68
N LEU A 217 11.21 2.06 6.94
CA LEU A 217 10.93 2.95 8.07
C LEU A 217 10.53 2.14 9.30
N MET A 218 9.72 1.08 9.16
CA MET A 218 9.35 0.21 10.28
C MET A 218 10.57 -0.43 10.98
N GLN A 219 11.61 -0.75 10.20
CA GLN A 219 12.89 -1.26 10.75
C GLN A 219 13.67 -0.24 11.59
N LEU A 220 13.29 1.04 11.57
CA LEU A 220 13.93 2.12 12.30
C LEU A 220 13.10 2.58 13.51
N TRP A 221 12.01 1.89 13.87
CA TRP A 221 11.14 2.31 15.00
C TRP A 221 11.85 2.32 16.36
N ASP A 222 12.98 1.62 16.50
CA ASP A 222 13.82 1.66 17.71
C ASP A 222 14.98 2.67 17.62
N ASP A 223 15.14 3.35 16.48
CA ASP A 223 16.12 4.41 16.22
C ASP A 223 15.41 5.62 15.59
N GLU A 224 14.70 6.36 16.42
CA GLU A 224 13.84 7.47 16.00
C GLU A 224 14.62 8.59 15.29
N ASP A 225 15.86 8.87 15.69
CA ASP A 225 16.69 9.87 15.01
C ASP A 225 16.95 9.48 13.55
N ALA A 226 17.27 8.20 13.30
CA ALA A 226 17.44 7.68 11.95
C ALA A 226 16.12 7.62 11.18
N LEU A 227 15.04 7.24 11.87
CA LEU A 227 13.69 7.15 11.29
C LEU A 227 13.22 8.51 10.78
N TRP A 228 13.23 9.55 11.62
CA TRP A 228 12.68 10.86 11.25
C TRP A 228 13.51 11.53 10.18
N LYS A 229 14.84 11.42 10.24
CA LYS A 229 15.70 11.86 9.15
C LYS A 229 15.35 11.19 7.82
N LYS A 230 15.10 9.88 7.83
CA LYS A 230 14.72 9.15 6.60
C LYS A 230 13.30 9.48 6.15
N LEU A 231 12.37 9.69 7.07
CA LEU A 231 11.03 10.15 6.75
C LEU A 231 11.07 11.50 6.05
N ASP A 232 11.84 12.46 6.58
CA ASP A 232 12.03 13.79 5.99
C ASP A 232 12.63 13.71 4.57
N GLU A 233 13.60 12.81 4.36
CA GLU A 233 14.15 12.54 3.02
C GLU A 233 13.09 12.09 2.01
N PHE A 234 12.07 11.33 2.45
CA PHE A 234 10.95 10.93 1.60
C PHE A 234 9.89 12.03 1.47
N GLN A 235 9.54 12.70 2.57
CA GLN A 235 8.55 13.78 2.59
C GLN A 235 8.96 14.96 1.71
N ALA A 236 10.26 15.19 1.50
CA ALA A 236 10.76 16.18 0.55
C ALA A 236 10.32 15.95 -0.92
N PHE A 237 9.76 14.78 -1.26
CA PHE A 237 9.21 14.48 -2.58
C PHE A 237 7.72 14.76 -2.71
N VAL A 238 7.01 14.89 -1.59
CA VAL A 238 5.59 15.21 -1.56
C VAL A 238 5.41 16.67 -2.01
N GLU A 239 4.45 16.91 -2.91
CA GLU A 239 4.20 18.22 -3.55
C GLU A 239 2.86 18.84 -3.17
#